data_AF-A0A424LTQ8-F1
#
_entry.id   AF-A0A424LTQ8-F1
#
_cell.length_a   1.000
_cell.length_b   1.000
_cell.length_c   1.000
_cell.angle_alpha   90.00
_cell.angle_beta   90.00
_cell.angle_gamma   90.00
#
_symmetry.space_group_name_H-M   'P 1'
#
loop_
_entity.id
_entity.type
_entity.pdbx_description
1 polymer ?
#
loop_
_entity_poly.entity_id
_entity_poly.type
_entity_poly.pdbx_seq_one_letter_code
_entity_poly.pdbx_strand_id
1 'polypeptide(L)'
;MEDQVSGLEHLHDEPVENKLCDQGLQNGLINLIQSFLKNLHNIVESGQSKFTIGIYLDWYNEIPKEGSGSLGEYYKSGTFILKDDLNLGSEISSEIFNAEGLTGVSLEIQSWIKACFNNGKAQFHNKLRERNDLSIYANNLPVVCSEDDSSGVLFIVGDKMEDIPNDFNEVTRIHNRIISNWINKYNDCIRQRILNDGLNKVTEK
;
A
#
# COMPACT_ATOMS: atom_id res chain seq x y z
N MET A 1 42.90 -24.86 34.71
CA MET A 1 41.61 -25.39 35.15
C MET A 1 40.84 -24.18 35.61
N GLU A 2 39.76 -23.84 34.89
CA GLU A 2 38.77 -22.79 35.19
C GLU A 2 39.33 -21.33 35.14
N ASP A 3 38.71 -20.32 34.55
CA ASP A 3 37.43 -20.23 33.85
C ASP A 3 37.45 -19.04 32.87
N GLN A 4 36.71 -19.20 31.77
CA GLN A 4 36.31 -18.13 30.87
C GLN A 4 35.15 -17.32 31.48
N VAL A 5 34.81 -16.23 30.80
CA VAL A 5 33.54 -15.49 30.80
C VAL A 5 33.53 -14.16 31.56
N SER A 6 33.65 -13.08 30.80
CA SER A 6 32.78 -11.91 30.95
C SER A 6 32.81 -11.11 29.65
N GLY A 7 31.89 -11.47 28.76
CA GLY A 7 31.68 -10.84 27.46
C GLY A 7 30.22 -11.02 27.08
N LEU A 8 29.34 -10.36 27.84
CA LEU A 8 27.91 -10.25 27.55
C LEU A 8 27.55 -8.78 27.74
N GLU A 9 27.94 -7.97 26.76
CA GLU A 9 27.22 -6.72 26.51
C GLU A 9 25.84 -7.12 25.97
N HIS A 10 24.83 -6.77 26.74
CA HIS A 10 23.42 -6.94 26.41
C HIS A 10 23.11 -6.25 25.08
N LEU A 11 22.91 -7.05 24.03
CA LEU A 11 22.03 -6.69 22.93
C LEU A 11 20.64 -6.47 23.54
N HIS A 12 20.33 -5.21 23.86
CA HIS A 12 18.95 -4.77 23.93
C HIS A 12 18.38 -4.88 22.52
N ASP A 13 17.88 -6.07 22.18
CA ASP A 13 16.91 -6.22 21.11
C ASP A 13 15.71 -5.36 21.49
N GLU A 14 15.65 -4.13 20.96
CA GLU A 14 14.37 -3.44 20.89
C GLU A 14 13.38 -4.38 20.18
N PRO A 15 12.20 -4.63 20.76
CA PRO A 15 11.25 -5.53 20.14
C PRO A 15 10.92 -5.01 18.75
N VAL A 16 11.09 -5.86 17.74
CA VAL A 16 10.88 -5.61 16.30
C VAL A 16 9.54 -4.91 16.01
N GLU A 17 8.57 -5.06 16.93
CA GLU A 17 7.25 -4.43 16.90
C GLU A 17 7.32 -2.89 16.89
N ASN A 18 8.26 -2.23 17.60
CA ASN A 18 8.31 -0.77 17.62
C ASN A 18 8.73 -0.16 16.27
N LYS A 19 9.60 -0.84 15.50
CA LYS A 19 10.14 -0.29 14.24
C LYS A 19 9.12 -0.22 13.09
N LEU A 20 8.00 -0.96 13.19
CA LEU A 20 7.06 -1.12 12.08
C LEU A 20 6.13 0.08 11.91
N CYS A 21 5.66 0.67 13.02
CA CYS A 21 4.87 1.91 12.99
C CYS A 21 5.70 3.19 13.04
N ASP A 22 7.04 3.09 13.19
CA ASP A 22 7.96 4.23 13.09
C ASP A 22 8.27 4.60 11.63
N GLN A 23 8.17 3.64 10.71
CA GLN A 23 8.26 3.89 9.28
C GLN A 23 6.87 4.30 8.77
N GLY A 24 6.67 5.58 8.46
CA GLY A 24 5.39 6.06 7.94
C GLY A 24 4.83 5.16 6.82
N LEU A 25 3.53 4.91 6.83
CA LEU A 25 2.84 3.86 6.05
C LEU A 25 3.37 3.70 4.61
N GLN A 26 3.46 4.80 3.86
CA GLN A 26 3.91 4.80 2.47
C GLN A 26 5.36 4.30 2.31
N ASN A 27 6.27 4.71 3.19
CA ASN A 27 7.66 4.24 3.16
C ASN A 27 7.75 2.76 3.50
N GLY A 28 6.96 2.29 4.47
CA GLY A 28 6.87 0.88 4.81
C GLY A 28 6.40 0.02 3.63
N LEU A 29 5.36 0.49 2.91
CA LEU A 29 4.88 -0.16 1.68
C LEU A 29 5.95 -0.19 0.60
N ILE A 30 6.61 0.93 0.31
CA ILE A 30 7.67 1.01 -0.70
C ILE A 30 8.81 0.03 -0.36
N ASN A 31 9.25 -0.02 0.90
CA ASN A 31 10.31 -0.92 1.34
C ASN A 31 9.90 -2.39 1.20
N LEU A 32 8.66 -2.73 1.56
CA LEU A 32 8.14 -4.09 1.50
C LEU A 32 8.17 -4.67 0.08
N ILE A 33 7.73 -3.88 -0.91
CA ILE A 33 7.60 -4.34 -2.30
C ILE A 33 8.68 -3.81 -3.22
N GLN A 34 9.78 -3.28 -2.69
CA GLN A 34 10.83 -2.63 -3.48
C GLN A 34 11.36 -3.51 -4.62
N SER A 35 11.54 -4.81 -4.35
CA SER A 35 12.00 -5.78 -5.36
C SER A 35 10.99 -5.97 -6.49
N PHE A 36 9.69 -5.95 -6.19
CA PHE A 36 8.62 -5.98 -7.20
C PHE A 36 8.65 -4.71 -8.05
N LEU A 37 8.69 -3.53 -7.41
CA LEU A 37 8.72 -2.23 -8.08
C LEU A 37 9.91 -2.09 -9.04
N LYS A 38 11.10 -2.58 -8.65
CA LYS A 38 12.33 -2.52 -9.46
C LYS A 38 12.28 -3.47 -10.65
N ASN A 39 11.73 -4.67 -10.47
CA ASN A 39 11.75 -5.72 -11.48
C ASN A 39 10.48 -5.79 -12.33
N LEU A 40 9.52 -4.87 -12.14
CA LEU A 40 8.24 -4.92 -12.82
C LEU A 40 8.35 -5.01 -14.35
N HIS A 41 9.28 -4.29 -14.97
CA HIS A 41 9.54 -4.37 -16.41
C HIS A 41 9.84 -5.80 -16.89
N ASN A 42 10.60 -6.57 -16.09
CA ASN A 42 10.88 -7.98 -16.39
C ASN A 42 9.65 -8.85 -16.17
N ILE A 43 8.89 -8.58 -15.11
CA ILE A 43 7.69 -9.34 -14.74
C ILE A 43 6.59 -9.19 -15.78
N VAL A 44 6.41 -7.99 -16.33
CA VAL A 44 5.39 -7.68 -17.34
C VAL A 44 5.88 -8.01 -18.76
N GLU A 45 7.10 -8.56 -18.89
CA GLU A 45 7.75 -8.89 -20.17
C GLU A 45 7.70 -7.74 -21.20
N SER A 46 7.66 -6.50 -20.72
CA SER A 46 7.48 -5.35 -21.58
C SER A 46 8.82 -4.67 -21.83
N GLY A 47 9.03 -4.21 -23.07
CA GLY A 47 10.14 -3.30 -23.39
C GLY A 47 10.00 -1.91 -22.73
N GLN A 48 8.97 -1.71 -21.91
CA GLN A 48 8.66 -0.47 -21.25
C GLN A 48 9.42 -0.38 -19.93
N SER A 49 9.95 0.81 -19.64
CA SER A 49 10.76 1.05 -18.43
C SER A 49 10.07 1.92 -17.39
N LYS A 50 8.95 2.56 -17.74
CA LYS A 50 8.30 3.58 -16.90
C LYS A 50 6.93 3.13 -16.44
N PHE A 51 6.72 3.21 -15.13
CA PHE A 51 5.44 2.92 -14.50
C PHE A 51 5.13 3.95 -13.42
N THR A 52 3.86 4.32 -13.30
CA THR A 52 3.31 4.89 -12.07
C THR A 52 2.52 3.80 -11.36
N ILE A 53 2.95 3.48 -10.14
CA ILE A 53 2.41 2.39 -9.33
C ILE A 53 1.86 3.02 -8.07
N GLY A 54 0.62 2.70 -7.74
CA GLY A 54 0.01 3.17 -6.52
C GLY A 54 -0.89 2.13 -5.89
N ILE A 55 -1.29 2.42 -4.66
CA ILE A 55 -2.15 1.58 -3.88
C ILE A 55 -3.23 2.43 -3.24
N TYR A 56 -4.48 2.07 -3.47
CA TYR A 56 -5.61 2.55 -2.70
C TYR A 56 -5.87 1.61 -1.52
N LEU A 57 -6.06 2.16 -0.33
CA LEU A 57 -6.46 1.45 0.87
C LEU A 57 -7.82 1.97 1.33
N ASP A 58 -8.76 1.05 1.51
CA ASP A 58 -10.10 1.37 2.02
C ASP A 58 -10.04 1.79 3.49
N TRP A 59 -9.10 1.22 4.26
CA TRP A 59 -8.82 1.69 5.61
C TRP A 59 -7.39 1.38 6.06
N TYR A 60 -6.84 2.24 6.90
CA TYR A 60 -5.62 2.05 7.68
C TYR A 60 -5.67 2.90 8.96
N ASN A 61 -4.85 2.55 9.95
CA ASN A 61 -4.71 3.31 11.19
C ASN A 61 -3.61 4.37 11.08
N GLU A 62 -3.83 5.57 11.60
CA GLU A 62 -2.79 6.59 11.75
C GLU A 62 -2.73 7.12 13.18
N ILE A 63 -1.53 7.49 13.64
CA ILE A 63 -1.36 8.16 14.94
C ILE A 63 -2.01 9.55 14.85
N PRO A 64 -2.86 9.94 15.82
CA PRO A 64 -3.53 11.23 15.78
C PRO A 64 -2.54 12.39 15.92
N LYS A 65 -2.85 13.51 15.27
CA LYS A 65 -2.19 14.77 15.62
C LYS A 65 -2.60 15.18 17.03
N GLU A 66 -1.64 15.66 17.82
CA GLU A 66 -1.88 16.08 19.21
C GLU A 66 -3.11 17.00 19.31
N GLY A 67 -4.03 16.68 20.22
CA GLY A 67 -5.25 17.46 20.47
C GLY A 67 -6.53 16.98 19.77
N SER A 68 -6.47 15.95 18.92
CA SER A 68 -7.67 15.29 18.38
C SER A 68 -8.24 14.29 19.40
N GLY A 69 -9.33 14.69 20.07
CA GLY A 69 -9.95 13.93 21.15
C GLY A 69 -11.02 12.98 20.65
N SER A 70 -10.70 11.69 20.52
CA SER A 70 -11.51 10.53 20.94
C SER A 70 -10.87 9.24 20.41
N LEU A 71 -11.13 8.11 21.09
CA LEU A 71 -10.66 6.77 20.69
C LEU A 71 -11.26 6.23 19.37
N GLY A 72 -12.07 7.02 18.66
CA GLY A 72 -12.85 6.59 17.49
C GLY A 72 -12.36 7.08 16.13
N GLU A 73 -11.43 8.04 16.05
CA GLU A 73 -11.05 8.73 14.80
C GLU A 73 -9.68 8.29 14.23
N TYR A 74 -9.39 6.99 14.28
CA TYR A 74 -8.08 6.45 13.86
C TYR A 74 -8.05 5.86 12.46
N TYR A 75 -9.22 5.67 11.85
CA TYR A 75 -9.37 5.02 10.55
C TYR A 75 -9.37 6.06 9.43
N LYS A 76 -8.48 5.86 8.45
CA LYS A 76 -8.44 6.66 7.22
C LYS A 76 -8.45 5.77 6.01
N SER A 77 -9.02 6.25 4.91
CA SER A 77 -8.81 5.70 3.57
C SER A 77 -7.83 6.58 2.82
N GLY A 78 -7.16 6.05 1.81
CA GLY A 78 -6.22 6.86 1.05
C GLY A 78 -5.50 6.13 -0.07
N THR A 79 -4.95 6.91 -0.98
CA THR A 79 -4.16 6.45 -2.11
C THR A 79 -2.72 6.91 -1.95
N PHE A 80 -1.80 5.98 -2.15
CA PHE A 80 -0.37 6.20 -2.00
C PHE A 80 0.35 5.85 -3.29
N ILE A 81 1.17 6.76 -3.79
CA ILE A 81 2.03 6.53 -4.95
C ILE A 81 3.32 5.87 -4.47
N LEU A 82 3.60 4.67 -4.99
CA LEU A 82 4.76 3.85 -4.60
C LEU A 82 5.93 4.03 -5.57
N LYS A 83 5.63 4.39 -6.82
CA LYS A 83 6.57 4.70 -7.89
C LYS A 83 5.88 5.63 -8.89
N ASP A 84 6.59 6.62 -9.46
CA ASP A 84 5.98 7.58 -10.38
C ASP A 84 6.92 7.98 -11.54
N ASP A 85 7.25 7.02 -12.41
CA ASP A 85 8.15 7.31 -13.53
C ASP A 85 7.46 8.09 -14.67
N LEU A 86 6.12 8.08 -14.71
CA LEU A 86 5.31 8.76 -15.72
C LEU A 86 4.90 10.18 -15.27
N ASN A 87 5.21 10.59 -14.03
CA ASN A 87 4.79 11.85 -13.41
C ASN A 87 3.26 12.03 -13.36
N LEU A 88 2.53 10.94 -13.12
CA LEU A 88 1.07 10.98 -12.96
C LEU A 88 0.65 11.27 -11.50
N GLY A 89 1.60 11.39 -10.57
CA GLY A 89 1.30 11.65 -9.16
C GLY A 89 0.47 12.91 -8.91
N SER A 90 0.62 13.96 -9.74
CA SER A 90 -0.23 15.15 -9.66
C SER A 90 -1.67 14.93 -10.11
N GLU A 91 -1.91 13.91 -10.94
CA GLU A 91 -3.23 13.52 -11.43
C GLU A 91 -3.91 12.52 -10.47
N ILE A 92 -3.16 11.93 -9.54
CA ILE A 92 -3.62 10.91 -8.61
C ILE A 92 -3.58 11.48 -7.19
N SER A 93 -4.69 12.09 -6.76
CA SER A 93 -4.81 12.60 -5.39
C SER A 93 -4.86 11.45 -4.38
N SER A 94 -4.47 11.73 -3.14
CA SER A 94 -4.61 10.79 -2.02
C SER A 94 -6.06 10.35 -1.78
N GLU A 95 -7.02 11.14 -2.24
CA GLU A 95 -8.46 10.89 -2.08
C GLU A 95 -9.10 10.44 -3.41
N ILE A 96 -8.31 10.05 -4.41
CA ILE A 96 -8.81 9.76 -5.77
C ILE A 96 -9.99 8.79 -5.76
N PHE A 97 -10.06 7.84 -4.83
CA PHE A 97 -11.18 6.91 -4.75
C PHE A 97 -12.52 7.60 -4.47
N ASN A 98 -12.57 8.60 -3.61
CA ASN A 98 -13.82 9.29 -3.24
C ASN A 98 -13.97 10.67 -3.88
N ALA A 99 -12.95 11.16 -4.57
CA ALA A 99 -12.97 12.47 -5.19
C ALA A 99 -14.12 12.64 -6.21
N GLU A 100 -14.83 13.75 -6.09
CA GLU A 100 -15.88 14.17 -7.02
C GLU A 100 -15.31 15.13 -8.08
N GLY A 101 -16.00 15.26 -9.21
CA GLY A 101 -15.62 16.22 -10.26
C GLY A 101 -14.30 15.92 -10.97
N LEU A 102 -13.75 14.70 -10.82
CA LEU A 102 -12.60 14.27 -11.61
C LEU A 102 -12.93 14.27 -13.10
N THR A 103 -11.95 14.66 -13.90
CA THR A 103 -12.02 14.63 -15.36
C THR A 103 -10.74 14.03 -15.92
N GLY A 104 -10.70 13.76 -17.22
CA GLY A 104 -9.50 13.29 -17.88
C GLY A 104 -9.00 11.94 -17.36
N VAL A 105 -7.68 11.81 -17.33
CA VAL A 105 -6.96 10.61 -16.86
C VAL A 105 -7.28 10.26 -15.40
N SER A 106 -7.42 11.26 -14.52
CA SER A 106 -7.78 11.03 -13.10
C SER A 106 -9.10 10.29 -12.96
N LEU A 107 -10.12 10.66 -13.76
CA LEU A 107 -11.42 9.98 -13.75
C LEU A 107 -11.31 8.53 -14.24
N GLU A 108 -10.51 8.30 -15.28
CA GLU A 108 -10.28 6.95 -15.79
C GLU A 108 -9.58 6.07 -14.76
N ILE A 109 -8.50 6.56 -14.15
CA ILE A 109 -7.78 5.85 -13.10
C ILE A 109 -8.73 5.53 -11.93
N GLN A 110 -9.51 6.52 -11.45
CA GLN A 110 -10.51 6.29 -10.41
C GLN A 110 -11.49 5.18 -10.81
N SER A 111 -12.00 5.22 -12.05
CA SER A 111 -12.98 4.26 -12.55
C SER A 111 -12.44 2.83 -12.50
N TRP A 112 -11.18 2.63 -12.91
CA TRP A 112 -10.53 1.32 -12.86
C TRP A 112 -10.25 0.85 -11.43
N ILE A 113 -9.82 1.74 -10.55
CA ILE A 113 -9.63 1.43 -9.12
C ILE A 113 -10.97 0.99 -8.51
N LYS A 114 -12.05 1.76 -8.70
CA LYS A 114 -13.40 1.44 -8.20
C LYS A 114 -13.92 0.13 -8.77
N ALA A 115 -13.77 -0.07 -10.08
CA ALA A 115 -14.23 -1.29 -10.74
C ALA A 115 -13.49 -2.52 -10.20
N CYS A 116 -12.17 -2.44 -10.00
CA CYS A 116 -11.37 -3.51 -9.42
C CYS A 116 -11.79 -3.80 -7.96
N PHE A 117 -11.91 -2.75 -7.14
CA PHE A 117 -12.31 -2.86 -5.74
C PHE A 117 -13.69 -3.53 -5.58
N ASN A 118 -14.69 -3.05 -6.33
CA ASN A 118 -16.06 -3.54 -6.22
C ASN A 118 -16.26 -4.94 -6.80
N ASN A 119 -15.50 -5.31 -7.83
CA ASN A 119 -15.65 -6.61 -8.49
C ASN A 119 -14.79 -7.71 -7.85
N GLY A 120 -13.82 -7.35 -7.01
CA GLY A 120 -12.89 -8.30 -6.37
C GLY A 120 -12.02 -9.07 -7.38
N LYS A 121 -11.78 -8.50 -8.56
CA LYS A 121 -11.07 -9.17 -9.66
C LYS A 121 -10.04 -8.23 -10.27
N ALA A 122 -8.93 -8.83 -10.70
CA ALA A 122 -7.95 -8.15 -11.52
C ALA A 122 -8.59 -7.61 -12.80
N GLN A 123 -8.21 -6.40 -13.18
CA GLN A 123 -8.67 -5.74 -14.40
C GLN A 123 -7.46 -5.18 -15.15
N PHE A 124 -7.51 -5.33 -16.47
CA PHE A 124 -6.51 -4.77 -17.36
C PHE A 124 -7.20 -4.03 -18.49
N HIS A 125 -6.67 -2.85 -18.82
CA HIS A 125 -7.05 -2.12 -20.00
C HIS A 125 -5.82 -1.61 -20.72
N ASN A 126 -5.70 -2.01 -21.99
CA ASN A 126 -4.53 -1.74 -22.81
C ASN A 126 -4.42 -0.29 -23.31
N LYS A 127 -5.41 0.57 -23.07
CA LYS A 127 -5.36 2.00 -23.41
C LYS A 127 -6.26 2.84 -22.51
N LEU A 128 -5.80 3.98 -22.02
CA LEU A 128 -6.70 4.99 -21.46
C LEU A 128 -7.32 5.82 -22.61
N ARG A 129 -8.54 6.31 -22.43
CA ARG A 129 -9.28 7.06 -23.47
C ARG A 129 -8.63 8.42 -23.75
N GLU A 130 -8.25 9.13 -22.69
CA GLU A 130 -7.64 10.46 -22.74
C GLU A 130 -6.13 10.39 -22.98
N ARG A 131 -5.53 9.22 -22.72
CA ARG A 131 -4.11 8.91 -22.93
C ARG A 131 -3.95 7.53 -23.57
N ASN A 132 -4.11 7.48 -24.88
CA ASN A 132 -4.04 6.24 -25.66
C ASN A 132 -2.64 5.58 -25.67
N ASP A 133 -1.65 6.31 -25.19
CA ASP A 133 -0.27 5.91 -24.95
C ASP A 133 -0.05 5.24 -23.60
N LEU A 134 -1.08 5.18 -22.74
CA LEU A 134 -1.01 4.59 -21.41
C LEU A 134 -1.93 3.38 -21.29
N SER A 135 -1.53 2.39 -20.51
CA SER A 135 -2.35 1.25 -20.11
C SER A 135 -2.47 1.20 -18.58
N ILE A 136 -3.50 0.51 -18.09
CA ILE A 136 -3.73 0.35 -16.65
C ILE A 136 -4.02 -1.10 -16.31
N TYR A 137 -3.41 -1.55 -15.23
CA TYR A 137 -3.69 -2.79 -14.57
C TYR A 137 -4.07 -2.51 -13.12
N ALA A 138 -5.09 -3.18 -12.60
CA ALA A 138 -5.54 -3.06 -11.22
C ALA A 138 -5.82 -4.45 -10.65
N ASN A 139 -5.39 -4.69 -9.42
CA ASN A 139 -5.60 -5.95 -8.71
C ASN A 139 -5.98 -5.66 -7.25
N ASN A 140 -7.03 -6.31 -6.76
CA ASN A 140 -7.55 -6.06 -5.43
C ASN A 140 -6.59 -6.61 -4.36
N LEU A 141 -6.54 -5.92 -3.23
CA LEU A 141 -5.88 -6.42 -2.04
C LEU A 141 -6.89 -7.24 -1.24
N PRO A 142 -6.65 -8.54 -1.00
CA PRO A 142 -7.56 -9.35 -0.21
C PRO A 142 -7.46 -8.96 1.27
N VAL A 143 -8.56 -9.13 2.02
CA VAL A 143 -8.49 -9.11 3.48
C VAL A 143 -7.67 -10.31 3.97
N VAL A 144 -6.93 -10.18 5.08
CA VAL A 144 -6.03 -11.24 5.58
C VAL A 144 -6.71 -12.61 5.75
N CYS A 145 -7.99 -12.60 6.15
CA CYS A 145 -8.77 -13.81 6.41
C CYS A 145 -9.78 -14.17 5.31
N SER A 146 -9.82 -13.42 4.19
CA SER A 146 -10.82 -13.59 3.13
C SER A 146 -10.25 -13.18 1.78
N GLU A 147 -10.30 -14.09 0.80
CA GLU A 147 -9.94 -13.79 -0.60
C GLU A 147 -11.07 -13.09 -1.34
N ASP A 148 -12.30 -13.17 -0.82
CA ASP A 148 -13.52 -12.64 -1.45
C ASP A 148 -13.74 -11.16 -1.10
N ASP A 149 -13.17 -10.70 0.01
CA ASP A 149 -13.28 -9.32 0.48
C ASP A 149 -12.04 -8.50 0.09
N SER A 150 -12.26 -7.23 -0.27
CA SER A 150 -11.21 -6.30 -0.68
C SER A 150 -10.91 -5.27 0.40
N SER A 151 -9.63 -5.10 0.77
CA SER A 151 -9.16 -4.03 1.66
C SER A 151 -8.48 -2.88 0.91
N GLY A 152 -8.39 -2.96 -0.41
CA GLY A 152 -7.69 -1.98 -1.23
C GLY A 152 -7.47 -2.43 -2.67
N VAL A 153 -6.73 -1.64 -3.44
CA VAL A 153 -6.38 -1.96 -4.83
C VAL A 153 -4.95 -1.51 -5.10
N LEU A 154 -4.12 -2.43 -5.61
CA LEU A 154 -2.85 -2.08 -6.26
C LEU A 154 -3.15 -1.77 -7.71
N PHE A 155 -2.73 -0.60 -8.19
CA PHE A 155 -2.84 -0.22 -9.59
C PHE A 155 -1.48 0.14 -10.17
N ILE A 156 -1.34 -0.15 -11.46
CA ILE A 156 -0.13 0.04 -12.25
C ILE A 156 -0.55 0.72 -13.53
N VAL A 157 -0.08 1.93 -13.75
CA VAL A 157 -0.18 2.65 -15.01
C VAL A 157 1.18 2.56 -15.70
N GLY A 158 1.20 2.10 -16.93
CA GLY A 158 2.41 2.00 -17.75
C GLY A 158 2.18 2.64 -19.12
N ASP A 159 3.21 2.68 -19.95
CA ASP A 159 3.01 2.94 -21.38
C ASP A 159 2.03 1.87 -21.95
N LYS A 160 1.51 2.09 -23.15
CA LYS A 160 0.51 1.21 -23.77
C LYS A 160 1.01 -0.23 -23.93
N MET A 161 0.51 -1.14 -23.10
CA MET A 161 0.80 -2.58 -23.17
C MET A 161 -0.29 -3.26 -24.00
N GLU A 162 0.07 -4.13 -24.95
CA GLU A 162 -0.95 -4.85 -25.74
C GLU A 162 -1.67 -5.91 -24.91
N ASP A 163 -0.91 -6.61 -24.07
CA ASP A 163 -1.39 -7.64 -23.15
C ASP A 163 -0.51 -7.67 -21.89
N ILE A 164 -0.94 -8.42 -20.87
CA ILE A 164 -0.17 -8.75 -19.68
C ILE A 164 0.26 -10.23 -19.71
N PRO A 165 1.43 -10.61 -19.17
CA PRO A 165 1.82 -12.01 -19.08
C PRO A 165 0.80 -12.85 -18.32
N ASN A 166 0.65 -14.11 -18.73
CA ASN A 166 -0.38 -15.03 -18.20
C ASN A 166 -0.28 -15.22 -16.68
N ASP A 167 0.92 -15.18 -16.12
CA ASP A 167 1.20 -15.35 -14.69
C ASP A 167 1.19 -14.02 -13.91
N PHE A 168 1.08 -12.88 -14.59
CA PHE A 168 1.17 -11.56 -13.96
C PHE A 168 0.11 -11.34 -12.89
N ASN A 169 -1.10 -11.87 -13.12
CA ASN A 169 -2.19 -11.85 -12.15
C ASN A 169 -1.82 -12.57 -10.86
N GLU A 170 -1.24 -13.77 -10.95
CA GLU A 170 -0.85 -14.58 -9.80
C GLU A 170 0.35 -13.97 -9.08
N VAL A 171 1.36 -13.50 -9.83
CA VAL A 171 2.51 -12.80 -9.26
C VAL A 171 2.04 -11.57 -8.48
N THR A 172 1.13 -10.77 -9.04
CA THR A 172 0.61 -9.59 -8.33
C THR A 172 -0.20 -10.01 -7.11
N ARG A 173 -1.03 -11.04 -7.21
CA ARG A 173 -1.84 -11.54 -6.09
C ARG A 173 -0.98 -11.97 -4.90
N ILE A 174 0.16 -12.62 -5.14
CA ILE A 174 1.13 -12.96 -4.09
C ILE A 174 1.62 -11.70 -3.37
N HIS A 175 1.98 -10.66 -4.11
CA HIS A 175 2.43 -9.39 -3.54
C HIS A 175 1.30 -8.68 -2.79
N ASN A 176 0.07 -8.68 -3.32
CA ASN A 176 -1.10 -8.13 -2.66
C ASN A 176 -1.37 -8.82 -1.31
N ARG A 177 -1.19 -10.15 -1.22
CA ARG A 177 -1.31 -10.88 0.05
C ARG A 177 -0.23 -10.48 1.06
N ILE A 178 1.01 -10.29 0.59
CA ILE A 178 2.12 -9.80 1.43
C ILE A 178 1.80 -8.40 1.96
N ILE A 179 1.32 -7.50 1.09
CA ILE A 179 0.92 -6.15 1.46
C ILE A 179 -0.22 -6.18 2.48
N SER A 180 -1.30 -6.93 2.25
CA SER A 180 -2.43 -7.02 3.18
C SER A 180 -2.03 -7.50 4.56
N ASN A 181 -1.15 -8.51 4.64
CA ASN A 181 -0.62 -9.00 5.92
C ASN A 181 0.22 -7.93 6.63
N TRP A 182 1.05 -7.20 5.87
CA TRP A 182 1.87 -6.13 6.42
C TRP A 182 1.02 -4.95 6.91
N ILE A 183 0.00 -4.54 6.16
CA ILE A 183 -0.94 -3.49 6.58
C ILE A 183 -1.66 -3.90 7.86
N ASN A 184 -2.09 -5.15 7.99
CA ASN A 184 -2.71 -5.64 9.22
C ASN A 184 -1.76 -5.51 10.41
N LYS A 185 -0.50 -5.97 10.26
CA LYS A 185 0.55 -5.80 11.27
C LYS A 185 0.82 -4.33 11.62
N TYR A 186 0.85 -3.45 10.62
CA TYR A 186 0.99 -2.02 10.80
C TYR A 186 -0.17 -1.43 11.60
N ASN A 187 -1.40 -1.77 11.23
CA ASN A 187 -2.60 -1.31 11.92
C ASN A 187 -2.64 -1.78 13.38
N ASP A 188 -2.21 -3.01 13.66
CA ASP A 188 -2.05 -3.54 15.00
C ASP A 188 -0.99 -2.77 15.80
N CYS A 189 0.17 -2.49 15.21
CA CYS A 189 1.24 -1.68 15.83
C CYS A 189 0.74 -0.29 16.24
N ILE A 190 0.09 0.41 15.31
CA ILE A 190 -0.48 1.74 15.57
C ILE A 190 -1.53 1.68 16.68
N ARG A 191 -2.40 0.67 16.67
CA ARG A 191 -3.43 0.49 17.70
C ARG A 191 -2.81 0.28 19.08
N GLN A 192 -1.78 -0.56 19.19
CA GLN A 192 -1.08 -0.81 20.45
C GLN A 192 -0.41 0.46 20.98
N ARG A 193 0.24 1.22 20.10
CA ARG A 193 0.86 2.51 20.46
C ARG A 193 -0.17 3.50 21.01
N ILE A 194 -1.31 3.64 20.33
CA ILE A 194 -2.42 4.49 20.78
C ILE A 194 -2.94 4.06 22.16
N LEU A 195 -3.13 2.76 22.39
CA LEU A 195 -3.59 2.24 23.68
C LEU A 195 -2.59 2.53 24.81
N ASN A 196 -1.30 2.30 24.56
CA ASN A 196 -0.24 2.53 25.53
C ASN A 196 -0.10 4.03 25.88
N ASP A 197 -0.14 4.91 24.87
CA ASP A 197 -0.09 6.36 25.08
C ASP A 197 -1.34 6.88 25.82
N GLY A 198 -2.50 6.26 25.59
CA GLY A 198 -3.74 6.55 26.30
C GLY A 198 -3.69 6.14 27.78
N LEU A 199 -3.08 4.99 28.11
CA LEU A 199 -2.92 4.50 29.48
C LEU A 199 -1.97 5.37 30.31
N ASN A 200 -0.88 5.86 29.71
CA ASN A 200 0.09 6.75 30.38
C ASN A 200 -0.55 8.10 30.75
N LYS A 201 -1.43 8.64 29.91
CA LYS A 201 -2.15 9.91 30.20
C LYS A 201 -3.21 9.80 31.31
N VAL A 202 -3.66 8.59 31.63
CA VAL A 202 -4.62 8.33 32.72
C VAL A 202 -3.93 8.14 34.06
N THR A 203 -2.68 7.67 34.06
CA THR A 203 -1.88 7.45 35.28
C THR A 203 -1.15 8.71 35.77
N GLU A 204 -1.02 9.74 34.94
CA GLU A 204 -0.46 11.06 35.29
C GLU A 204 -1.50 12.09 35.77
N LYS A 205 -2.78 11.70 35.91
CA LYS A 205 -3.85 12.52 36.50
C LYS A 205 -4.26 12.02 37.87
#